data_AF-A8N8W1-F1
#
_entry.id   AF-A8N8W1-F1
#
_cell.length_a   1.000
_cell.length_b   1.000
_cell.length_c   1.000
_cell.angle_alpha   90.00
_cell.angle_beta   90.00
_cell.angle_gamma   90.00
#
_symmetry.space_group_name_H-M   'P 1'
#
loop_
_entity.id
_entity.type
_entity.pdbx_description
1 polymer ?
#
loop_
_entity_poly.entity_id
_entity_poly.type
_entity_poly.pdbx_seq_one_letter_code
_entity_poly.pdbx_strand_id
1 'polypeptide(L)'
;MASSHLSSAVTSFNMSQPQWKSPLEGYENLPPLPDTINPDGKSLYNPPTDKLSDAYANFQKPIDSSNNGFDFHIYYRTEDEAETKFARELHERIRREFPEIRIYKFWDRAVVF
;
A
#
# COMPACT_ATOMS: atom_id res chain seq x y z
N MET A 1 -34.91 -50.51 -11.62
CA MET A 1 -33.53 -50.16 -12.04
C MET A 1 -33.29 -48.71 -11.70
N ALA A 2 -32.20 -48.45 -11.00
CA ALA A 2 -31.99 -47.28 -10.16
C ALA A 2 -31.30 -46.11 -10.89
N SER A 3 -31.54 -44.93 -10.32
CA SER A 3 -30.71 -43.72 -10.27
C SER A 3 -30.53 -42.88 -11.53
N SER A 4 -31.29 -41.79 -11.52
CA SER A 4 -30.96 -40.48 -12.08
C SER A 4 -29.59 -39.98 -11.63
N HIS A 5 -28.68 -39.72 -12.57
CA HIS A 5 -27.49 -38.91 -12.34
C HIS A 5 -27.68 -37.56 -13.04
N LEU A 6 -28.15 -36.56 -12.30
CA LEU A 6 -27.94 -35.17 -12.65
C LEU A 6 -26.52 -34.81 -12.20
N SER A 7 -25.62 -34.65 -13.16
CA SER A 7 -24.27 -34.14 -12.93
C SER A 7 -24.38 -32.64 -12.64
N SER A 8 -24.27 -32.26 -11.37
CA SER A 8 -24.16 -30.86 -10.97
C SER A 8 -22.84 -30.30 -11.50
N ALA A 9 -22.93 -29.42 -12.49
CA ALA A 9 -21.80 -28.58 -12.88
C ALA A 9 -21.38 -27.74 -11.68
N VAL A 10 -20.24 -28.08 -11.08
CA VAL A 10 -19.54 -27.19 -10.16
C VAL A 10 -19.03 -26.04 -11.01
N THR A 11 -19.79 -24.93 -11.02
CA THR A 11 -19.31 -23.67 -11.57
C THR A 11 -18.10 -23.26 -10.75
N SER A 12 -16.90 -23.45 -11.32
CA SER A 12 -15.66 -22.91 -10.77
C SER A 12 -15.85 -21.41 -10.63
N PHE A 13 -15.91 -20.93 -9.39
CA PHE A 13 -15.92 -19.50 -9.11
C PHE A 13 -14.56 -18.97 -9.55
N ASN A 14 -14.53 -18.30 -10.70
CA ASN A 14 -13.32 -17.64 -11.18
C ASN A 14 -13.06 -16.48 -10.23
N MET A 15 -12.22 -16.71 -9.22
CA MET A 15 -11.65 -15.65 -8.39
C MET A 15 -10.80 -14.80 -9.33
N SER A 16 -11.42 -13.81 -9.97
CA SER A 16 -10.69 -12.84 -10.79
C SER A 16 -9.64 -12.22 -9.88
N GLN A 17 -8.39 -12.64 -10.07
CA GLN A 17 -7.25 -11.94 -9.50
C GLN A 17 -7.40 -10.46 -9.88
N PRO A 18 -7.08 -9.52 -8.99
CA PRO A 18 -7.12 -8.11 -9.37
C PRO A 18 -6.31 -7.94 -10.66
N GLN A 19 -6.86 -7.19 -11.61
CA GLN A 19 -6.28 -6.93 -12.94
C GLN A 19 -4.86 -6.31 -12.87
N TRP A 20 -4.44 -5.90 -11.68
CA TRP A 20 -3.24 -5.11 -11.41
C TRP A 20 -2.10 -6.00 -10.91
N LYS A 21 -0.90 -5.72 -11.41
CA LYS A 21 0.33 -6.34 -10.91
C LYS A 21 0.59 -5.93 -9.45
N SER A 22 1.39 -6.72 -8.74
CA SER A 22 1.84 -6.37 -7.39
C SER A 22 2.58 -5.03 -7.38
N PRO A 23 2.30 -4.11 -6.43
CA PRO A 23 3.11 -2.91 -6.21
C PRO A 23 4.59 -3.20 -5.91
N LEU A 24 4.91 -4.42 -5.48
CA LEU A 24 6.29 -4.87 -5.23
C LEU A 24 6.97 -5.47 -6.48
N GLU A 25 6.40 -5.35 -7.68
CA GLU A 25 7.10 -5.75 -8.91
C GLU A 25 8.47 -5.05 -8.99
N GLY A 26 9.56 -5.84 -8.97
CA GLY A 26 10.96 -5.38 -8.92
C GLY A 26 11.57 -5.21 -7.51
N TYR A 27 10.81 -5.49 -6.45
CA TYR A 27 11.19 -5.30 -5.04
C TYR A 27 11.04 -6.58 -4.21
N GLU A 28 10.74 -7.73 -4.84
CA GLU A 28 10.24 -8.96 -4.22
C GLU A 28 11.22 -9.62 -3.24
N ASN A 29 12.53 -9.37 -3.40
CA ASN A 29 13.59 -10.02 -2.65
C ASN A 29 14.33 -9.08 -1.68
N LEU A 30 13.77 -7.91 -1.40
CA LEU A 30 14.38 -6.96 -0.49
C LEU A 30 14.10 -7.34 0.98
N PRO A 31 15.01 -7.01 1.91
CA PRO A 31 14.76 -7.19 3.34
C PRO A 31 13.50 -6.43 3.78
N PRO A 32 12.77 -6.92 4.78
CA PRO A 32 11.61 -6.21 5.32
C PRO A 32 12.01 -4.83 5.82
N LEU A 33 11.13 -3.84 5.62
CA LEU A 33 11.35 -2.51 6.18
C LEU A 33 11.16 -2.52 7.69
N PRO A 34 11.92 -1.69 8.44
CA PRO A 34 11.78 -1.58 9.88
C PRO A 34 10.41 -0.97 10.26
N ASP A 35 9.96 -1.26 11.48
CA ASP A 35 8.77 -0.68 12.12
C ASP A 35 9.10 0.43 13.13
N THR A 36 10.38 0.83 13.20
CA THR A 36 10.88 1.91 14.07
C THR A 36 10.09 3.20 13.85
N ILE A 37 9.61 3.79 14.94
CA ILE A 37 8.93 5.08 14.94
C ILE A 37 9.96 6.20 15.10
N ASN A 38 9.85 7.23 14.26
CA ASN A 38 10.69 8.43 14.31
C ASN A 38 10.44 9.24 15.60
N PRO A 39 11.33 10.20 15.95
CA PRO A 39 11.17 11.05 17.14
C PRO A 39 9.86 11.86 17.20
N ASP A 40 9.15 12.00 16.09
CA ASP A 40 7.82 12.63 16.05
C ASP A 40 6.71 11.79 16.71
N GLY A 41 7.01 10.54 17.09
CA GLY A 41 6.10 9.61 17.75
C GLY A 41 5.00 9.04 16.86
N LYS A 42 5.04 9.29 15.54
CA LYS A 42 3.96 8.92 14.61
C LYS A 42 4.44 8.23 13.34
N SER A 43 5.51 8.75 12.71
CA SER A 43 5.96 8.26 11.40
C SER A 43 6.95 7.12 11.51
N LEU A 44 6.97 6.26 10.50
CA LEU A 44 7.92 5.18 10.36
C LEU A 44 9.25 5.71 9.81
N TYR A 45 10.36 5.17 10.31
CA TYR A 45 11.67 5.37 9.70
C TYR A 45 11.71 4.72 8.30
N ASN A 46 12.06 5.50 7.27
CA ASN A 46 12.28 5.00 5.92
C ASN A 46 13.79 5.00 5.63
N PRO A 47 14.37 3.87 5.19
CA PRO A 47 15.77 3.86 4.76
C PRO A 47 16.01 4.89 3.64
N PRO A 48 17.07 5.72 3.74
CA PRO A 48 17.34 6.74 2.73
C PRO A 48 17.68 6.12 1.37
N THR A 49 17.46 6.89 0.32
CA THR A 49 17.81 6.55 -1.08
C THR A 49 18.73 7.63 -1.65
N ASP A 50 19.43 7.32 -2.73
CA ASP A 50 20.37 8.24 -3.39
C ASP A 50 19.66 9.36 -4.15
N LYS A 51 18.36 9.21 -4.45
CA LYS A 51 17.58 10.13 -5.27
C LYS A 51 16.21 10.44 -4.66
N LEU A 52 16.00 11.71 -4.31
CA LEU A 52 14.70 12.22 -3.87
C LEU A 52 13.87 12.73 -5.07
N SER A 53 12.56 12.87 -4.87
CA SER A 53 11.67 13.51 -5.85
C SER A 53 11.90 15.02 -5.91
N ASP A 54 11.90 15.61 -7.11
CA ASP A 54 11.98 17.08 -7.28
C ASP A 54 10.82 17.82 -6.57
N ALA A 55 9.66 17.16 -6.48
CA ALA A 55 8.48 17.68 -5.80
C ALA A 55 8.67 17.81 -4.28
N TYR A 56 9.65 17.12 -3.70
CA TYR A 56 9.99 17.28 -2.29
C TYR A 56 10.59 18.66 -2.00
N ALA A 57 11.38 19.20 -2.94
CA ALA A 57 12.00 20.51 -2.77
C ALA A 57 11.09 21.65 -3.20
N ASN A 58 10.17 21.42 -4.15
CA ASN A 58 9.37 22.47 -4.76
C ASN A 58 7.93 22.03 -5.00
N PHE A 59 6.98 22.58 -4.25
CA PHE A 59 5.57 22.49 -4.60
C PHE A 59 5.20 23.55 -5.64
N GLN A 60 4.20 23.26 -6.46
CA GLN A 60 3.62 24.27 -7.35
C GLN A 60 2.90 25.33 -6.51
N LYS A 61 3.13 26.62 -6.81
CA LYS A 61 2.35 27.71 -6.21
C LYS A 61 0.87 27.51 -6.55
N PRO A 62 -0.06 27.76 -5.61
CA PRO A 62 0.11 28.50 -4.35
C PRO A 62 0.32 27.63 -3.10
N ILE A 63 0.74 26.36 -3.22
CA ILE A 63 0.92 25.47 -2.07
C ILE A 63 2.05 26.00 -1.17
N ASP A 64 1.75 26.19 0.12
CA ASP A 64 2.73 26.58 1.12
C ASP A 64 3.62 25.39 1.48
N SER A 65 4.93 25.56 1.29
CA SER A 65 5.95 24.55 1.60
C SER A 65 6.49 24.65 3.03
N SER A 66 5.91 25.49 3.89
CA SER A 66 6.31 25.61 5.31
C SER A 66 5.93 24.37 6.15
N ASN A 67 5.07 23.49 5.63
CA ASN A 67 4.63 22.25 6.24
C ASN A 67 4.41 21.15 5.16
N ASN A 68 3.78 20.03 5.53
CA ASN A 68 3.20 19.07 4.58
C ASN A 68 2.26 19.82 3.61
N GLY A 69 2.67 19.94 2.34
CA GLY A 69 1.87 20.62 1.32
C GLY A 69 0.56 19.89 1.01
N PHE A 70 0.55 18.56 1.11
CA PHE A 70 -0.63 17.71 1.00
C PHE A 70 -0.40 16.39 1.73
N ASP A 71 -1.51 15.74 2.08
CA ASP A 71 -1.53 14.35 2.54
C ASP A 71 -2.33 13.51 1.53
N PHE A 72 -1.98 12.24 1.38
CA PHE A 72 -2.77 11.27 0.64
C PHE A 72 -3.12 10.10 1.55
N HIS A 73 -4.33 9.58 1.39
CA HIS A 73 -4.85 8.47 2.19
C HIS A 73 -5.24 7.35 1.23
N ILE A 74 -4.63 6.18 1.43
CA ILE A 74 -4.95 4.98 0.66
C ILE A 74 -6.04 4.22 1.41
N TYR A 75 -7.24 4.21 0.86
CA TYR A 75 -8.38 3.46 1.40
C TYR A 75 -8.50 2.10 0.70
N TYR A 76 -8.85 1.10 1.49
CA TYR A 76 -9.09 -0.27 1.05
C TYR A 76 -10.13 -0.93 1.96
N ARG A 77 -10.80 -1.98 1.50
CA ARG A 77 -11.70 -2.79 2.36
C ARG A 77 -10.87 -3.77 3.18
N THR A 78 -10.95 -3.66 4.50
CA THR A 78 -10.18 -4.49 5.44
C THR A 78 -10.59 -5.96 5.41
N GLU A 79 -11.82 -6.27 4.99
CA GLU A 79 -12.35 -7.62 4.85
C GLU A 79 -11.98 -8.27 3.50
N ASP A 80 -11.42 -7.50 2.57
CA ASP A 80 -10.98 -7.97 1.26
C ASP A 80 -9.48 -8.27 1.31
N GLU A 81 -9.11 -9.55 1.28
CA GLU A 81 -7.72 -9.99 1.37
C GLU A 81 -6.87 -9.46 0.20
N ALA A 82 -7.44 -9.35 -0.99
CA ALA A 82 -6.72 -8.89 -2.17
C ALA A 82 -6.42 -7.39 -2.06
N GLU A 83 -7.40 -6.59 -1.65
CA GLU A 83 -7.18 -5.15 -1.43
C GLU A 83 -6.23 -4.91 -0.26
N THR A 84 -6.35 -5.66 0.83
CA THR A 84 -5.46 -5.55 2.00
C THR A 84 -4.01 -5.88 1.63
N LYS A 85 -3.79 -6.95 0.85
CA LYS A 85 -2.47 -7.32 0.33
C LYS A 85 -1.92 -6.21 -0.56
N PHE A 86 -2.72 -5.72 -1.50
CA PHE A 86 -2.30 -4.66 -2.41
C PHE A 86 -1.95 -3.36 -1.67
N ALA A 87 -2.77 -2.94 -0.70
CA ALA A 87 -2.53 -1.74 0.10
C ALA A 87 -1.25 -1.85 0.94
N ARG A 88 -0.97 -3.03 1.50
CA ARG A 88 0.28 -3.29 2.26
C ARG A 88 1.50 -3.25 1.36
N GLU A 89 1.43 -3.87 0.19
CA GLU A 89 2.49 -3.84 -0.82
C GLU A 89 2.75 -2.42 -1.33
N LEU A 90 1.69 -1.62 -1.56
CA LEU A 90 1.80 -0.23 -1.96
C LEU A 90 2.40 0.65 -0.86
N HIS A 91 1.99 0.44 0.40
CA HIS A 91 2.57 1.13 1.55
C HIS A 91 4.08 0.90 1.63
N GLU A 92 4.53 -0.35 1.46
CA GLU A 92 5.95 -0.68 1.40
C GLU A 92 6.64 -0.02 0.19
N ARG A 93 6.06 -0.10 -1.00
CA ARG A 93 6.62 0.47 -2.22
C ARG A 93 6.88 1.97 -2.07
N ILE A 94 5.91 2.72 -1.52
CA ILE A 94 6.03 4.16 -1.30
C ILE A 94 7.16 4.46 -0.31
N ARG A 95 7.29 3.70 0.78
CA ARG A 95 8.39 3.87 1.74
C ARG A 95 9.78 3.66 1.12
N ARG A 96 9.88 2.82 0.09
CA ARG A 96 11.14 2.55 -0.63
C ARG A 96 11.45 3.58 -1.70
N GLU A 97 10.44 4.02 -2.45
CA GLU A 97 10.64 4.98 -3.55
C GLU A 97 10.74 6.43 -3.08
N PHE A 98 10.02 6.79 -2.02
CA PHE A 98 9.91 8.16 -1.52
C PHE A 98 10.20 8.21 -0.01
N PRO A 99 11.43 7.87 0.41
CA PRO A 99 11.76 7.83 1.84
C PRO A 99 11.65 9.19 2.54
N GLU A 100 11.65 10.29 1.78
CA GLU A 100 11.40 11.65 2.25
C GLU A 100 9.97 11.90 2.73
N ILE A 101 8.99 11.07 2.32
CA ILE A 101 7.60 11.25 2.73
C ILE A 101 7.42 10.78 4.16
N ARG A 102 6.77 11.62 4.97
CA ARG A 102 6.32 11.26 6.30
C ARG A 102 5.18 10.24 6.21
N ILE A 103 5.49 8.96 6.46
CA ILE A 103 4.54 7.85 6.32
C ILE A 103 4.21 7.27 7.69
N TYR A 104 2.92 7.09 7.98
CA TYR A 104 2.47 6.45 9.21
C TYR A 104 2.37 4.94 9.06
N LYS A 105 2.19 4.24 10.19
CA LYS A 105 1.96 2.80 10.17
C LYS A 105 0.75 2.43 9.32
N PHE A 106 0.77 1.20 8.80
CA PHE A 106 -0.38 0.63 8.13
C PHE A 106 -1.53 0.46 9.13
N TRP A 107 -2.72 0.92 8.76
CA TRP A 107 -3.92 0.80 9.58
C TRP A 107 -4.77 -0.34 9.04
N ASP A 108 -4.96 -1.38 9.86
CA ASP A 108 -5.75 -2.59 9.60
C ASP A 108 -7.23 -2.43 10.00
N ARG A 109 -7.62 -1.20 10.32
CA ARG A 109 -8.98 -0.79 10.69
C ARG A 109 -9.19 0.67 10.36
N ALA A 110 -10.45 1.07 10.23
CA ALA A 110 -10.81 2.47 10.05
C ALA A 110 -10.28 3.33 11.21
N VAL A 111 -9.67 4.47 10.87
CA VAL A 111 -9.18 5.49 11.79
C VAL A 111 -9.59 6.87 11.30
N VAL A 112 -9.76 7.80 12.23
CA VAL A 112 -10.03 9.22 11.94
C VAL A 112 -8.71 9.98 12.06
N PHE A 113 -8.40 10.79 11.04
CA PHE A 113 -7.17 11.60 10.95
C PHE A 113 -7.43 13.07 11.28
#